data_AF-A0A9D8K206-F1
#
_entry.id   AF-A0A9D8K206-F1
#
_cell.length_a   1.000
_cell.length_b   1.000
_cell.length_c   1.000
_cell.angle_alpha   90.00
_cell.angle_beta   90.00
_cell.angle_gamma   90.00
#
_symmetry.space_group_name_H-M   'P 1'
#
loop_
_entity.id
_entity.type
_entity.pdbx_description
1 polymer ?
#
loop_
_entity_poly.entity_id
_entity_poly.type
_entity_poly.pdbx_seq_one_letter_code
_entity_poly.pdbx_strand_id
1 'polypeptide(L)'
;MKKLVFIFALFILLVALVLPACAKPTEENVIKVAVVGPMQFLQGEHHWMGATMAAEEINKAGGIDIGGKKYLLKLIKVDSNEILDVAGA
;
A
#
# COMPACT_ATOMS: atom_id res chain seq x y z
N MET A 1 -5.46 38.15 -28.97
CA MET A 1 -5.58 38.38 -27.51
C MET A 1 -6.63 37.46 -26.87
N LYS A 2 -7.94 37.64 -27.11
CA LYS A 2 -9.01 36.85 -26.43
C LYS A 2 -8.93 35.33 -26.65
N LYS A 3 -8.62 34.87 -27.87
CA LYS A 3 -8.42 33.44 -28.17
C LYS A 3 -7.20 32.83 -27.47
N LEU A 4 -6.13 33.62 -27.30
CA LEU A 4 -4.92 33.19 -26.60
C LEU A 4 -5.19 33.04 -25.09
N VAL A 5 -5.95 33.98 -24.51
CA VAL A 5 -6.38 33.92 -23.10
C VAL A 5 -7.28 32.71 -22.85
N PHE A 6 -8.20 32.39 -23.76
CA PHE A 6 -9.04 31.19 -23.66
C PHE A 6 -8.24 29.88 -23.71
N ILE A 7 -7.26 29.78 -24.61
CA ILE A 7 -6.39 28.59 -24.70
C ILE A 7 -5.56 28.45 -23.42
N PHE A 8 -5.04 29.56 -22.89
CA PHE A 8 -4.25 29.56 -21.66
C PHE A 8 -5.10 29.16 -20.44
N ALA A 9 -6.34 29.66 -20.35
CA ALA A 9 -7.27 29.29 -19.29
C ALA A 9 -7.67 27.81 -19.36
N LEU A 10 -7.89 27.26 -20.56
CA LEU A 10 -8.18 25.85 -20.76
C LEU A 10 -6.99 24.96 -20.38
N PHE A 11 -5.77 25.41 -20.70
CA PHE A 11 -4.55 24.69 -20.31
C PHE A 11 -4.36 24.67 -18.78
N ILE A 12 -4.61 25.79 -18.11
CA ILE A 12 -4.58 25.87 -16.64
C ILE A 12 -5.63 24.96 -16.00
N LEU A 13 -6.85 24.91 -16.55
CA LEU A 13 -7.91 24.02 -16.07
C LEU A 13 -7.55 22.55 -16.24
N LEU A 14 -6.94 22.19 -17.38
CA LEU A 14 -6.48 20.83 -17.64
C LEU A 14 -5.38 20.41 -16.65
N VAL A 15 -4.40 21.29 -16.41
CA VAL A 15 -3.34 21.05 -15.42
C VAL A 15 -3.92 20.92 -14.01
N ALA A 16 -4.87 21.78 -13.64
CA ALA A 16 -5.54 21.72 -12.34
C ALA A 16 -6.31 20.40 -12.11
N LEU A 17 -6.86 19.80 -13.16
CA LEU A 17 -7.54 18.50 -13.08
C LEU A 17 -6.59 17.31 -12.93
N VAL A 18 -5.37 17.41 -13.45
CA VAL A 18 -4.40 16.30 -13.49
C VAL A 18 -3.51 16.28 -12.23
N LEU A 19 -3.29 17.43 -11.59
CA LEU A 19 -2.45 17.55 -10.38
C LEU A 19 -2.84 16.61 -9.20
N PRO A 20 -4.14 16.38 -8.88
CA PRO A 20 -4.53 15.48 -7.79
C PRO A 20 -4.16 14.01 -8.05
N ALA A 21 -4.04 13.61 -9.31
CA ALA A 21 -3.69 12.23 -9.68
C ALA A 21 -2.20 11.91 -9.46
N CYS A 22 -1.35 12.92 -9.24
CA CYS A 22 0.08 12.74 -8.96
C CYS A 22 0.44 12.86 -7.47
N ALA A 23 -0.55 13.04 -6.59
CA ALA A 23 -0.30 13.08 -5.15
C ALA A 23 0.24 11.71 -4.68
N LYS A 24 1.47 11.69 -4.17
CA LYS A 24 2.02 10.49 -3.52
C LYS A 24 1.16 10.15 -2.29
N PRO A 25 0.89 8.86 -2.04
CA PRO A 25 0.23 8.44 -0.80
C PRO A 25 1.01 8.98 0.40
N THR A 26 0.37 9.80 1.23
CA THR A 26 0.93 10.23 2.51
C THR A 26 0.98 9.03 3.46
N GLU A 27 2.02 8.94 4.31
CA GLU A 27 2.20 7.81 5.26
C GLU A 27 1.00 7.59 6.20
N GLU A 28 0.12 8.58 6.35
CA GLU A 28 -1.15 8.48 7.08
C GLU A 28 -2.12 7.41 6.55
N ASN A 29 -2.01 7.02 5.28
CA ASN A 29 -2.91 6.06 4.66
C ASN A 29 -2.25 4.68 4.49
N VAL A 30 -1.54 4.23 5.51
CA VAL A 30 -0.88 2.91 5.52
C VAL A 30 -1.38 2.08 6.69
N ILE A 31 -1.96 0.91 6.38
CA ILE A 31 -2.31 -0.10 7.36
C ILE A 31 -1.11 -1.03 7.53
N LYS A 32 -0.61 -1.14 8.75
CA LYS A 32 0.49 -2.05 9.10
C LYS A 32 -0.09 -3.38 9.57
N VAL A 33 0.31 -4.48 8.93
CA VAL A 33 -0.13 -5.84 9.29
C VAL A 33 1.09 -6.68 9.62
N ALA A 34 1.12 -7.25 10.81
CA ALA A 34 2.15 -8.20 11.21
C ALA A 34 1.85 -9.58 10.60
N VAL A 35 2.88 -10.18 10.01
CA VAL A 35 2.88 -11.55 9.50
C VAL A 35 3.78 -12.33 10.46
N VAL A 36 3.15 -13.11 11.33
CA VAL A 36 3.79 -13.81 12.45
C VAL A 36 3.89 -15.30 12.13
N GLY A 37 5.06 -15.87 12.32
CA GLY A 37 5.28 -17.30 12.15
C GLY A 37 6.76 -17.67 12.32
N PRO A 38 7.12 -18.94 12.12
CA PRO A 38 8.48 -19.43 12.33
C PRO A 38 9.34 -19.07 11.12
N MET A 39 9.82 -17.81 11.06
CA MET A 39 10.39 -17.21 9.84
C MET A 39 11.71 -17.85 9.42
N GLN A 40 12.33 -18.65 10.29
CA GLN A 40 13.52 -19.43 9.98
C GLN A 40 13.22 -20.78 9.30
N PHE A 41 11.95 -21.16 9.17
CA PHE A 41 11.52 -22.45 8.64
C PHE A 41 10.68 -22.29 7.37
N LEU A 42 10.58 -23.36 6.60
CA LEU A 42 9.88 -23.40 5.32
C LEU A 42 8.42 -22.90 5.43
N GLN A 43 7.74 -23.24 6.52
CA GLN A 43 6.38 -22.79 6.82
C GLN A 43 6.30 -21.26 6.94
N GLY A 44 7.23 -20.63 7.68
CA GLY A 44 7.30 -19.18 7.82
C GLY A 44 7.70 -18.48 6.52
N GLU A 45 8.57 -19.10 5.72
CA GLU A 45 8.95 -18.59 4.40
C GLU A 45 7.74 -18.54 3.45
N HIS A 46 7.00 -19.65 3.32
CA HIS A 46 5.78 -19.69 2.50
C HIS A 46 4.69 -18.76 3.03
N HIS A 47 4.54 -18.66 4.34
CA HIS A 47 3.60 -17.72 4.97
C HIS A 47 3.94 -16.26 4.58
N TRP A 48 5.22 -15.89 4.65
CA TRP A 48 5.69 -14.57 4.23
C TRP A 48 5.50 -14.31 2.73
N MET A 49 5.81 -15.30 1.88
CA MET A 49 5.64 -15.18 0.43
C MET A 49 4.17 -14.97 0.06
N GLY A 50 3.26 -15.75 0.63
CA GLY A 50 1.82 -15.59 0.39
C GLY A 50 1.29 -14.23 0.84
N ALA A 51 1.70 -13.78 2.04
CA ALA A 51 1.33 -12.47 2.53
C ALA A 51 1.86 -11.35 1.62
N THR A 52 3.13 -11.45 1.18
CA THR A 52 3.76 -10.46 0.29
C THR A 52 3.02 -10.38 -1.05
N MET A 53 2.71 -11.53 -1.66
CA MET A 53 1.93 -11.60 -2.90
C MET A 53 0.56 -10.90 -2.75
N ALA A 54 -0.16 -11.20 -1.67
CA ALA A 54 -1.46 -10.58 -1.42
C ALA A 54 -1.35 -9.05 -1.22
N ALA A 55 -0.38 -8.59 -0.43
CA ALA A 55 -0.16 -7.16 -0.20
C ALA A 55 0.20 -6.42 -1.50
N GLU A 56 1.02 -7.04 -2.37
CA GLU A 56 1.35 -6.48 -3.68
C GLU A 56 0.11 -6.35 -4.57
N GLU A 57 -0.69 -7.40 -4.69
CA GLU A 57 -1.91 -7.38 -5.52
C GLU A 57 -2.91 -6.34 -5.02
N ILE A 58 -3.15 -6.28 -3.71
CA ILE A 58 -4.05 -5.30 -3.09
C ILE A 58 -3.53 -3.87 -3.32
N ASN A 59 -2.25 -3.62 -3.13
CA ASN A 59 -1.67 -2.30 -3.35
C ASN A 59 -1.71 -1.89 -4.83
N LYS A 60 -1.44 -2.83 -5.76
CA LYS A 60 -1.56 -2.61 -7.20
C LYS A 60 -3.01 -2.29 -7.60
N ALA A 61 -4.00 -2.86 -6.92
CA ALA A 61 -5.43 -2.57 -7.11
C ALA A 61 -5.90 -1.25 -6.47
N GLY A 62 -5.00 -0.47 -5.86
CA GLY A 62 -5.33 0.83 -5.24
C GLY A 62 -5.60 0.76 -3.73
N GLY A 63 -5.28 -0.37 -3.08
CA GLY A 63 -5.37 -0.53 -1.63
C GLY A 63 -6.77 -0.90 -1.12
N ILE A 64 -6.93 -0.88 0.20
CA ILE A 64 -8.16 -1.21 0.91
C ILE A 64 -9.03 0.04 1.04
N ASP A 65 -10.32 -0.07 0.72
CA ASP A 65 -11.30 0.98 0.97
C ASP A 65 -11.91 0.84 2.36
N ILE A 66 -11.74 1.86 3.21
CA ILE A 66 -12.39 1.94 4.51
C ILE A 66 -13.13 3.27 4.57
N GLY A 67 -14.45 3.22 4.44
CA GLY A 67 -15.30 4.41 4.51
C GLY A 67 -15.04 5.44 3.40
N GLY A 68 -14.68 5.00 2.19
CA GLY A 68 -14.37 5.88 1.05
C GLY A 68 -12.93 6.38 1.01
N LYS A 69 -12.09 6.00 1.99
CA LYS A 69 -10.66 6.33 2.01
C LYS A 69 -9.84 5.09 1.65
N LYS A 70 -8.90 5.26 0.71
CA LYS A 70 -7.97 4.19 0.29
C LYS A 70 -6.76 4.13 1.22
N TYR A 71 -6.40 2.92 1.62
CA TYR A 71 -5.24 2.62 2.45
C TYR A 71 -4.34 1.58 1.77
N LEU A 72 -3.03 1.83 1.76
CA LEU A 72 -2.05 0.85 1.32
C LEU A 72 -1.70 -0.10 2.47
N LEU A 73 -1.37 -1.34 2.13
CA LEU A 73 -0.85 -2.32 3.07
C LEU A 73 0.67 -2.22 3.18
N LYS A 74 1.17 -2.27 4.43
CA LYS A 74 2.58 -2.50 4.74
C LYS A 74 2.69 -3.71 5.65
N LEU A 75 3.39 -4.73 5.19
CA LEU A 75 3.64 -5.93 5.98
C LEU A 75 4.82 -5.71 6.93
N ILE A 76 4.73 -6.28 8.12
CA ILE A 76 5.79 -6.37 9.11
C ILE A 76 6.07 -7.86 9.33
N LYS A 77 7.28 -8.30 9.02
CA LYS A 77 7.71 -9.67 9.29
C LYS A 77 8.05 -9.81 10.78
N VAL A 78 7.46 -10.80 11.45
CA VAL A 78 7.73 -11.13 12.86
C VAL A 78 8.03 -12.61 12.97
N ASP A 79 9.18 -12.94 13.56
CA ASP A 79 9.54 -14.33 13.85
C ASP A 79 9.06 -14.69 15.25
N SER A 80 8.13 -15.65 15.34
CA SER A 80 7.62 -16.15 16.62
C SER A 80 8.50 -17.23 17.25
N ASN A 81 9.43 -17.81 16.47
CA ASN A 81 10.29 -18.90 16.92
C ASN A 81 9.54 -20.14 17.49
N GLU A 82 8.25 -20.29 17.17
CA GLU A 82 7.33 -21.27 17.79
C GLU A 82 7.69 -22.75 17.55
N ILE A 83 8.52 -23.03 16.54
CA ILE A 83 9.04 -24.38 16.29
C ILE A 83 10.15 -24.76 17.28
N LEU A 84 10.95 -23.78 17.71
CA LEU A 84 12.08 -24.01 18.63
C LEU A 84 11.71 -23.69 20.08
N ASP A 85 10.84 -22.71 20.30
CA ASP A 85 10.34 -22.32 21.61
C ASP A 85 8.82 -22.46 21.67
N VAL A 86 8.37 -23.66 22.02
CA VAL A 86 6.95 -24.03 22.09
C VAL A 86 6.24 -23.38 23.30
N ALA A 87 6.99 -22.83 24.26
CA ALA A 87 6.45 -22.25 25.49
C ALA A 87 6.44 -20.71 25.50
N GLY A 88 7.03 -20.06 24.49
CA GLY A 88 7.27 -18.61 24.46
C GLY A 88 6.91 -17.88 23.16
N ALA A 89 6.15 -18.52 22.25
CA ALA A 89 5.61 -17.89 21.04
C ALA A 89 4.46 -16.90 21.32
#